data_AF-A0AA92TYF8-F1
#
_entry.id   AF-A0AA92TYF8-F1
#
_cell.length_a   1.000
_cell.length_b   1.000
_cell.length_c   1.000
_cell.angle_alpha   90.00
_cell.angle_beta   90.00
_cell.angle_gamma   90.00
#
_symmetry.space_group_name_H-M   'P 1'
#
loop_
_entity.id
_entity.type
_entity.pdbx_description
1 polymer ?
#
loop_
_entity_poly.entity_id
_entity_poly.type
_entity_poly.pdbx_seq_one_letter_code
_entity_poly.pdbx_strand_id
1 'polypeptide(L)'
;MKKVLNYDTLGWALKSLSDACFKAAEQQKNGEKVTACGMSDDDLDNLCEQIPHMLNPYMTAGQVKKEAHISESTLRRAIADGELESVGNAGDHSHFFKKWDVREFIKKRLKRNKN
;
A
#
# COMPACT_ATOMS: atom_id res chain seq x y z
N MET A 1 -7.70 22.22 0.77
CA MET A 1 -7.56 21.66 -0.60
C MET A 1 -8.60 20.57 -0.81
N LYS A 2 -9.49 20.69 -1.79
CA LYS A 2 -10.30 19.53 -2.24
C LYS A 2 -9.32 18.49 -2.81
N LYS A 3 -9.46 17.21 -2.44
CA LYS A 3 -8.67 16.14 -3.05
C LYS A 3 -8.98 16.11 -4.54
N VAL A 4 -7.96 16.32 -5.37
CA VAL A 4 -8.07 16.29 -6.85
C VAL A 4 -8.38 14.87 -7.34
N LEU A 5 -7.91 13.85 -6.62
CA LEU A 5 -8.24 12.45 -6.86
C LEU A 5 -9.13 11.91 -5.72
N ASN A 6 -10.31 11.41 -6.07
CA ASN A 6 -11.12 10.55 -5.21
C ASN A 6 -11.09 9.11 -5.75
N TYR A 7 -11.69 8.16 -5.02
CA TYR A 7 -11.68 6.74 -5.43
C TYR A 7 -12.39 6.48 -6.76
N ASP A 8 -13.44 7.23 -7.08
CA ASP A 8 -14.17 7.09 -8.34
C ASP A 8 -13.31 7.56 -9.53
N THR A 9 -12.72 8.75 -9.44
CA THR A 9 -11.80 9.27 -10.48
C THR A 9 -10.58 8.37 -10.65
N LEU A 10 -10.03 7.84 -9.55
CA LEU A 10 -8.94 6.87 -9.61
C LEU A 10 -9.37 5.57 -10.31
N GLY A 11 -10.58 5.07 -10.01
CA GLY A 11 -11.13 3.89 -10.65
C GLY A 11 -11.25 4.05 -12.16
N TRP A 12 -11.78 5.18 -12.63
CA TRP A 12 -11.84 5.49 -14.06
C TRP A 12 -10.46 5.58 -14.71
N ALA A 13 -9.49 6.24 -14.07
CA ALA A 13 -8.13 6.33 -14.59
C ALA A 13 -7.47 4.94 -14.72
N LEU A 14 -7.61 4.09 -13.70
CA LEU A 14 -7.09 2.71 -13.73
C LEU A 14 -7.78 1.85 -14.80
N LYS A 15 -9.08 2.04 -15.02
CA LYS A 15 -9.80 1.37 -16.10
C LYS A 15 -9.27 1.78 -17.48
N SER A 16 -9.09 3.08 -17.73
CA SER A 16 -8.53 3.55 -18.99
C SER A 16 -7.09 3.06 -19.22
N LEU A 17 -6.28 3.01 -18.16
CA LEU A 17 -4.93 2.42 -18.22
C LEU A 17 -5.02 0.92 -18.56
N SER A 18 -5.92 0.17 -17.94
CA SER A 18 -6.14 -1.24 -18.24
C SER A 18 -6.48 -1.47 -19.71
N ASP A 19 -7.40 -0.69 -20.28
CA ASP A 19 -7.78 -0.79 -21.69
C ASP A 19 -6.57 -0.53 -22.62
N ALA A 20 -5.72 0.44 -22.26
CA ALA A 20 -4.50 0.74 -23.00
C ALA A 20 -3.46 -0.38 -22.91
N CYS A 21 -3.29 -1.01 -21.74
CA CYS A 21 -2.40 -2.16 -21.56
C CYS A 21 -2.83 -3.37 -22.39
N PHE A 22 -4.13 -3.65 -22.47
CA PHE A 22 -4.63 -4.75 -23.32
C PHE A 22 -4.37 -4.50 -24.80
N LYS A 23 -4.55 -3.26 -25.27
CA LYS A 23 -4.17 -2.88 -26.65
C LYS A 23 -2.66 -3.03 -26.89
N ALA A 24 -1.83 -2.66 -25.92
CA ALA A 24 -0.39 -2.84 -26.00
C ALA A 24 0.00 -4.33 -26.09
N ALA A 25 -0.68 -5.20 -25.34
CA ALA A 25 -0.48 -6.64 -25.43
C ALA A 25 -0.88 -7.22 -26.80
N GLU A 26 -1.96 -6.71 -27.41
CA GLU A 26 -2.33 -7.07 -28.79
C GLU A 26 -1.26 -6.65 -29.81
N GLN A 27 -0.74 -5.43 -29.70
CA GLN A 27 0.37 -4.95 -30.54
C GLN A 27 1.58 -5.89 -30.44
N GLN A 28 1.96 -6.27 -29.22
CA GLN A 28 3.07 -7.19 -28.99
C GLN A 28 2.83 -8.56 -29.63
N LYS A 29 1.62 -9.12 -29.48
CA LYS A 29 1.24 -10.40 -30.08
C LYS A 29 1.29 -10.38 -31.61
N ASN A 30 0.97 -9.24 -32.22
CA ASN A 30 0.99 -9.04 -33.66
C ASN A 30 2.38 -8.69 -34.22
N GLY A 31 3.40 -8.50 -33.37
CA GLY A 31 4.72 -8.03 -33.78
C GLY A 31 4.76 -6.54 -34.16
N GLU A 32 3.76 -5.76 -33.74
CA GLU A 32 3.68 -4.32 -33.95
C GLU A 32 4.50 -3.56 -32.90
N LYS A 33 4.85 -2.30 -33.20
CA LYS A 33 5.51 -1.42 -32.23
C LYS A 33 4.54 -1.09 -31.09
N VAL A 34 4.87 -1.53 -29.87
CA VAL A 34 4.08 -1.27 -28.66
C VAL A 34 4.13 0.22 -28.32
N THR A 35 2.96 0.86 -28.34
CA THR A 35 2.81 2.31 -28.08
C THR A 35 1.53 2.65 -27.33
N ALA A 36 0.56 1.74 -27.29
CA ALA A 36 -0.80 2.04 -26.81
C ALA A 36 -0.88 2.46 -25.34
N CYS A 37 -0.04 1.90 -24.47
CA CYS A 37 0.00 2.27 -23.04
C CYS A 37 1.14 3.23 -22.68
N GLY A 38 2.04 3.54 -23.63
CA GLY A 38 3.17 4.44 -23.43
C GLY A 38 4.24 3.97 -22.43
N MET A 39 4.11 2.75 -21.88
CA MET A 39 5.06 2.17 -20.94
C MET A 39 6.11 1.34 -21.68
N SER A 40 7.36 1.48 -21.26
CA SER A 40 8.47 0.62 -21.66
C SER A 40 8.54 -0.64 -20.79
N ASP A 41 9.41 -1.58 -21.16
CA ASP A 41 9.66 -2.79 -20.36
C ASP A 41 10.21 -2.43 -18.97
N ASP A 42 11.08 -1.42 -18.86
CA ASP A 42 11.58 -0.92 -17.58
C ASP A 42 10.46 -0.35 -16.70
N ASP A 43 9.46 0.32 -17.30
CA ASP A 43 8.30 0.82 -16.56
C ASP A 43 7.46 -0.34 -16.02
N LEU A 44 7.30 -1.42 -16.80
CA LEU A 44 6.57 -2.62 -16.41
C LEU A 44 7.25 -3.34 -15.25
N ASP A 45 8.58 -3.49 -15.30
CA ASP A 45 9.36 -4.12 -14.22
C ASP A 45 9.24 -3.31 -12.91
N ASN A 46 9.41 -1.98 -13.00
CA ASN A 46 9.23 -1.10 -11.85
C ASN A 46 7.82 -1.17 -11.25
N LEU A 47 6.78 -1.23 -12.09
CA LEU A 47 5.39 -1.38 -11.63
C LEU A 47 5.15 -2.74 -11.01
N CYS A 48 5.72 -3.82 -11.56
CA CYS A 48 5.63 -5.16 -10.98
C CYS A 48 6.20 -5.22 -9.56
N GLU A 49 7.27 -4.48 -9.28
CA GLU A 49 7.83 -4.37 -7.94
C GLU A 49 6.95 -3.52 -7.00
N GLN A 50 6.36 -2.42 -7.50
CA GLN A 50 5.65 -1.45 -6.66
C GLN A 50 4.20 -1.83 -6.36
N ILE A 51 3.47 -2.40 -7.32
CA ILE A 51 2.04 -2.71 -7.21
C ILE A 51 1.74 -3.59 -5.98
N PRO A 52 2.48 -4.68 -5.70
CA PRO A 52 2.26 -5.49 -4.51
C PRO A 52 2.35 -4.67 -3.22
N HIS A 53 3.31 -3.75 -3.12
CA HIS A 53 3.46 -2.88 -1.95
C HIS A 53 2.36 -1.83 -1.83
N MET A 54 1.87 -1.30 -2.95
CA MET A 54 0.76 -0.34 -2.98
C MET A 54 -0.56 -0.97 -2.56
N LEU A 55 -0.81 -2.20 -3.04
CA LEU A 55 -2.06 -2.92 -2.82
C LEU A 55 -2.07 -3.72 -1.51
N ASN A 56 -0.92 -3.95 -0.88
CA ASN A 56 -0.88 -4.62 0.42
C ASN A 56 -1.57 -3.78 1.50
N PRO A 57 -2.71 -4.24 2.05
CA PRO A 57 -3.42 -3.51 3.09
C PRO A 57 -2.79 -3.70 4.47
N TYR A 58 -1.77 -4.55 4.58
CA TYR A 58 -1.12 -4.90 5.83
C TYR A 58 0.32 -4.36 5.92
N MET A 59 0.79 -4.24 7.15
CA MET A 59 2.16 -3.91 7.53
C MET A 59 2.68 -4.95 8.51
N THR A 60 3.96 -5.28 8.41
CA THR A 60 4.64 -6.12 9.41
C THR A 60 4.99 -5.31 10.66
N ALA A 61 5.24 -5.98 11.79
CA ALA A 61 5.75 -5.32 13.01
C ALA A 61 6.99 -4.46 12.75
N GLY A 62 7.91 -4.91 11.88
CA GLY A 62 9.09 -4.13 11.48
C GLY A 62 8.73 -2.82 10.77
N GLN A 63 7.78 -2.87 9.83
CA GLN A 63 7.30 -1.69 9.11
C GLN A 63 6.57 -0.73 10.05
N VAL A 64 5.74 -1.24 10.97
CA VAL A 64 5.05 -0.41 11.97
C VAL A 64 6.04 0.34 12.86
N LYS A 65 7.08 -0.35 13.37
CA LYS A 65 8.12 0.29 14.18
C LYS A 65 8.84 1.40 13.42
N LYS A 66 9.17 1.15 12.15
CA LYS A 66 9.84 2.13 11.28
C LYS A 66 8.95 3.34 11.01
N GLU A 67 7.68 3.13 10.65
CA GLU A 67 6.76 4.21 10.28
C GLU A 67 6.27 5.02 11.50
N ALA A 68 6.07 4.37 12.65
CA ALA A 68 5.64 5.02 13.87
C ALA A 68 6.81 5.56 14.73
N HIS A 69 8.06 5.27 14.36
CA HIS A 69 9.26 5.59 15.15
C HIS A 69 9.18 5.10 16.60
N ILE A 70 8.82 3.83 16.81
CA ILE A 70 8.66 3.21 18.14
C ILE A 70 9.54 1.98 18.33
N SER A 71 9.85 1.69 19.60
CA SER A 71 10.51 0.44 19.99
C SER A 71 9.57 -0.77 19.92
N GLU A 72 10.15 -1.96 19.90
CA GLU A 72 9.43 -3.23 20.05
C GLU A 72 8.58 -3.28 21.34
N SER A 73 9.15 -2.83 22.46
CA SER A 73 8.44 -2.78 23.74
C SER A 73 7.22 -1.86 23.70
N THR A 74 7.32 -0.73 22.99
CA THR A 74 6.22 0.21 22.81
C THR A 74 5.13 -0.39 21.92
N LEU A 75 5.52 -1.10 20.85
CA LEU A 75 4.57 -1.80 19.97
C LEU A 75 3.79 -2.87 20.75
N ARG A 76 4.47 -3.70 21.55
CA ARG A 76 3.82 -4.72 22.39
C ARG A 76 2.84 -4.13 23.39
N ARG A 77 3.19 -3.00 24.02
CA ARG A 77 2.29 -2.28 24.91
C ARG A 77 1.06 -1.76 24.18
N ALA A 78 1.23 -1.15 23.01
CA ALA A 78 0.09 -0.68 22.20
C ALA A 78 -0.87 -1.81 21.82
N ILE A 79 -0.35 -3.03 21.58
CA ILE A 79 -1.18 -4.21 21.33
C ILE A 79 -1.90 -4.66 22.61
N ALA A 80 -1.18 -4.76 23.73
CA ALA A 80 -1.74 -5.18 25.02
C ALA A 80 -2.82 -4.22 25.53
N ASP A 81 -2.63 -2.92 25.32
CA ASP A 81 -3.57 -1.86 25.69
C ASP A 81 -4.77 -1.75 24.71
N GLY A 82 -4.78 -2.55 23.63
CA GLY A 82 -5.82 -2.52 22.60
C GLY A 82 -5.79 -1.27 21.71
N GLU A 83 -4.72 -0.49 21.75
CA GLU A 83 -4.54 0.70 20.91
C GLU A 83 -4.22 0.34 19.45
N LEU A 84 -3.65 -0.85 19.22
CA LEU A 84 -3.34 -1.35 17.90
C LEU A 84 -3.60 -2.87 17.81
N GLU A 85 -4.47 -3.27 16.89
CA GLU A 85 -4.83 -4.68 16.69
C GLU A 85 -3.88 -5.35 15.70
N SER A 86 -3.35 -6.52 16.06
CA SER A 86 -2.61 -7.38 15.14
C SER A 86 -3.49 -8.50 14.60
N VAL A 87 -3.43 -8.71 13.29
CA VAL A 87 -4.02 -9.85 12.59
C VAL A 87 -2.96 -10.95 12.52
N GLY A 88 -3.25 -12.10 13.14
CA GLY A 88 -2.41 -13.29 13.15
C GLY A 88 -3.16 -14.49 13.73
N ASN A 89 -2.83 -15.69 13.25
CA ASN A 89 -3.39 -16.93 13.81
C ASN A 89 -2.68 -17.28 15.12
N ALA A 90 -3.42 -17.90 16.05
CA ALA A 90 -2.84 -18.40 17.29
C ALA A 90 -1.70 -19.39 16.97
N GLY A 91 -0.47 -19.05 17.33
CA GLY A 91 0.74 -19.84 17.07
C GLY A 91 1.70 -19.26 16.03
N ASP A 92 1.28 -18.26 15.25
CA ASP A 92 2.18 -17.53 14.37
C ASP A 92 2.84 -16.37 15.12
N HIS A 93 4.18 -16.34 15.16
CA HIS A 93 4.94 -15.23 15.74
C HIS A 93 4.90 -13.97 14.86
N SER A 94 4.27 -14.05 13.68
CA SER A 94 4.16 -12.99 12.71
C SER A 94 2.95 -12.10 13.01
N HIS A 95 3.19 -10.87 13.49
CA HIS A 95 2.15 -9.86 13.62
C HIS A 95 2.01 -9.03 12.34
N PHE A 96 0.80 -9.05 11.75
CA PHE A 96 0.42 -8.14 10.68
C PHE A 96 -0.58 -7.11 11.19
N PHE A 97 -0.52 -5.90 10.66
CA PHE A 97 -1.35 -4.78 11.09
C PHE A 97 -2.02 -4.15 9.89
N LYS A 98 -3.31 -3.86 9.97
CA LYS A 98 -3.97 -3.10 8.91
C LYS A 98 -3.32 -1.73 8.82
N LYS A 99 -2.87 -1.36 7.61
CA LYS A 99 -2.16 -0.12 7.33
C LYS A 99 -2.96 1.12 7.78
N TRP A 100 -4.29 1.05 7.71
CA TRP A 100 -5.11 2.19 8.14
C TRP A 100 -5.10 2.38 9.67
N ASP A 101 -5.19 1.28 10.41
CA ASP A 101 -5.18 1.30 11.88
C ASP A 101 -3.83 1.82 12.41
N VAL A 102 -2.72 1.42 11.76
CA VAL A 102 -1.37 1.92 12.08
C VAL A 102 -1.28 3.43 11.91
N ARG A 103 -1.79 3.99 10.80
CA ARG A 103 -1.73 5.44 10.59
C ARG A 103 -2.63 6.20 11.56
N GLU A 104 -3.80 5.67 11.92
CA GLU A 104 -4.66 6.26 12.96
C GLU A 104 -3.97 6.24 14.33
N PHE A 105 -3.30 5.13 14.67
CA PHE A 105 -2.46 5.02 15.86
C PHE A 105 -1.36 6.09 15.87
N ILE A 106 -0.61 6.27 14.77
CA ILE A 106 0.42 7.31 14.65
C ILE A 106 -0.17 8.72 14.84
N LYS A 107 -1.30 9.02 14.20
CA LYS A 107 -1.97 10.32 14.34
C LYS A 107 -2.38 10.61 15.78
N LYS A 108 -2.97 9.63 16.48
CA LYS A 108 -3.37 9.78 17.89
C LYS A 108 -2.16 10.05 18.77
N ARG A 109 -1.05 9.35 18.54
CA ARG A 109 0.21 9.53 19.28
C ARG A 109 0.83 10.92 19.05
N LEU A 110 0.88 11.39 17.80
CA LEU A 110 1.37 12.72 17.46
C LEU A 110 0.54 13.84 18.10
N LYS A 111 -0.78 13.65 18.24
CA LYS A 111 -1.64 14.60 18.96
C LYS A 111 -1.36 14.60 20.46
N ARG A 112 -1.17 13.43 21.08
CA ARG A 112 -0.83 13.31 22.51
C ARG A 112 0.48 14.00 22.86
N ASN A 113 1.50 13.94 22.00
CA ASN A 113 2.80 14.56 22.25
C ASN A 113 2.84 16.09 22.06
N LYS A 114 1.76 16.70 21.54
CA LYS A 114 1.66 18.16 21.35
C LYS A 114 0.91 18.87 22.48
N ASN A 115 0.30 18.11 23.38
CA ASN A 115 -0.39 18.60 24.57
C ASN A 115 0.46 18.29 25.81
#